data_AF-A0A7J9YTM2-F1
#
_entry.id   AF-A0A7J9YTM2-F1
#
_cell.length_a   1.000
_cell.length_b   1.000
_cell.length_c   1.000
_cell.angle_alpha   90.00
_cell.angle_beta   90.00
_cell.angle_gamma   90.00
#
_symmetry.space_group_name_H-M   'P 1'
#
loop_
_entity.id
_entity.type
_entity.pdbx_description
1 polymer ?
#
loop_
_entity_poly.entity_id
_entity_poly.type
_entity_poly.pdbx_seq_one_letter_code
_entity_poly.pdbx_strand_id
1 'polypeptide(L)'
;MILADTSAWVEYDRATGSPVDRRLTNLIETAGPLAVTEPVVMEVLAGARDDRREADLRRLLARFELLAFEAVSDFDAAVRLYRRCRAAGVTPRGMIDCLIAAVAWRREAALLAHDADIARVARVNRIDMDAASVRT
;
A
#
# COMPACT_ATOMS: atom_id res chain seq x y z
N MET A 1 -3.14 12.55 0.47
CA MET A 1 -2.95 11.48 1.49
C MET A 1 -1.87 10.52 0.99
N ILE A 2 -1.26 9.73 1.88
CA ILE A 2 -0.29 8.69 1.54
C ILE A 2 -0.84 7.34 2.00
N LEU A 3 -1.16 6.46 1.05
CA LEU A 3 -1.54 5.08 1.34
C LEU A 3 -0.29 4.20 1.37
N ALA A 4 0.09 3.72 2.55
CA ALA A 4 1.22 2.81 2.67
C ALA A 4 0.79 1.39 2.28
N ASP A 5 1.51 0.82 1.32
CA ASP A 5 1.37 -0.57 0.89
C ASP A 5 1.90 -1.55 1.96
N THR A 6 1.51 -2.80 1.87
CA THR A 6 2.00 -3.88 2.75
C THR A 6 3.53 -3.96 2.75
N SER A 7 4.19 -3.80 1.61
CA SER A 7 5.65 -3.80 1.54
C SER A 7 6.30 -2.70 2.39
N ALA A 8 5.68 -1.52 2.51
CA ALA A 8 6.19 -0.45 3.36
C ALA A 8 6.06 -0.79 4.85
N TRP A 9 4.94 -1.39 5.25
CA TRP A 9 4.74 -1.87 6.62
C TRP A 9 5.71 -2.99 6.98
N VAL A 10 6.05 -3.87 6.04
CA VAL A 10 7.06 -4.92 6.24
C VAL A 10 8.45 -4.31 6.47
N GLU A 11 8.82 -3.28 5.72
CA GLU A 11 10.09 -2.57 5.91
C GLU A 11 10.17 -1.91 7.30
N TYR A 12 9.09 -1.25 7.74
CA TYR A 12 8.98 -0.66 9.07
C TYR A 12 9.01 -1.72 10.19
N ASP A 13 8.25 -2.80 10.04
CA ASP A 13 8.19 -3.90 11.02
C ASP A 13 9.57 -4.54 11.25
N ARG A 14 10.39 -4.60 10.19
CA ARG A 14 11.74 -5.14 10.22
C ARG A 14 12.81 -4.10 10.59
N ALA A 15 12.46 -2.83 10.71
CA ALA A 15 13.37 -1.71 10.94
C ALA A 15 14.59 -1.74 9.99
N THR A 16 14.34 -1.89 8.70
CA THR A 16 15.41 -2.13 7.70
C THR A 16 16.34 -0.94 7.48
N GLY A 17 15.92 0.26 7.89
CA GLY A 17 16.62 1.50 7.61
C GLY A 17 16.55 1.92 6.15
N SER A 18 15.69 1.29 5.33
CA SER A 18 15.47 1.68 3.93
C SER A 18 14.81 3.06 3.83
N PRO A 19 14.83 3.73 2.66
CA PRO A 19 14.13 5.00 2.48
C PRO A 19 12.64 4.91 2.83
N VAL A 20 12.00 3.78 2.52
CA VAL A 20 10.58 3.53 2.80
C VAL A 20 10.33 3.37 4.30
N ASP A 21 11.16 2.59 5.00
CA ASP A 21 11.10 2.49 6.47
C ASP A 21 11.25 3.86 7.14
N ARG A 22 12.30 4.62 6.80
CA ARG A 22 12.54 5.95 7.36
C ARG A 22 11.38 6.91 7.08
N ARG A 23 10.82 6.85 5.87
CA ARG A 23 9.68 7.67 5.49
C ARG A 23 8.44 7.30 6.30
N LEU A 24 8.15 6.02 6.44
CA LEU A 24 7.00 5.54 7.20
C LEU A 24 7.15 5.88 8.69
N THR A 25 8.32 5.65 9.28
CA THR A 25 8.67 6.06 10.66
C THR A 25 8.42 7.55 10.87
N ASN A 26 8.95 8.41 10.00
CA ASN A 26 8.72 9.85 10.10
C ASN A 26 7.23 10.20 10.00
N LEU A 27 6.47 9.60 9.08
CA LEU A 27 5.03 9.86 8.96
C LEU A 27 4.25 9.47 10.23
N ILE A 28 4.66 8.39 10.90
CA ILE A 28 4.07 7.96 12.17
C ILE A 28 4.40 8.94 13.30
N GLU A 29 5.66 9.35 13.42
CA GLU A 29 6.14 10.24 14.48
C GLU A 29 5.59 11.66 14.36
N THR A 30 5.48 12.18 13.14
CA THR A 30 5.01 13.55 12.89
C THR A 30 3.50 13.65 12.69
N ALA A 31 2.75 12.56 12.88
CA ALA A 31 1.33 12.46 12.53
C ALA A 31 1.05 12.98 11.09
N GLY A 32 1.88 12.56 10.14
CA GLY A 32 1.74 12.90 8.74
C GLY A 32 0.45 12.32 8.12
N PRO A 33 0.15 12.63 6.85
CA PRO A 33 -1.09 12.24 6.18
C PRO A 33 -1.08 10.77 5.73
N LEU A 34 -0.69 9.86 6.63
CA LEU A 34 -0.59 8.43 6.43
C LEU A 34 -1.96 7.75 6.61
N ALA A 35 -2.28 6.84 5.70
CA ALA A 35 -3.52 6.10 5.68
C ALA A 35 -3.28 4.61 5.38
N VAL A 36 -4.29 3.79 5.67
CA VAL A 36 -4.32 2.34 5.42
C VAL A 36 -5.61 1.96 4.68
N THR A 37 -5.66 0.76 4.12
CA THR A 37 -6.89 0.17 3.53
C THR A 37 -7.03 -1.28 3.99
N GLU A 38 -8.23 -1.85 3.94
CA GLU A 38 -8.51 -3.18 4.47
C GLU A 38 -7.62 -4.29 3.87
N PRO A 39 -7.32 -4.32 2.55
CA PRO A 39 -6.39 -5.30 2.01
C PRO A 39 -4.98 -5.22 2.62
N VAL A 40 -4.46 -4.00 2.84
CA VAL A 40 -3.16 -3.80 3.50
C VAL A 40 -3.23 -4.25 4.96
N VAL A 41 -4.28 -3.88 5.69
CA VAL A 41 -4.47 -4.31 7.08
C VAL A 41 -4.53 -5.85 7.14
N MET A 42 -5.25 -6.49 6.23
CA MET A 42 -5.35 -7.94 6.15
C MET A 42 -3.98 -8.58 5.93
N GLU A 43 -3.21 -8.12 4.94
CA GLU A 43 -1.90 -8.69 4.63
C GLU A 43 -0.88 -8.48 5.75
N VAL A 44 -0.84 -7.28 6.35
CA VAL A 44 0.08 -6.96 7.45
C VAL A 44 -0.21 -7.82 8.68
N LEU A 45 -1.47 -7.96 9.06
CA LEU A 45 -1.84 -8.75 10.24
C LEU A 45 -1.67 -10.25 10.00
N ALA A 46 -1.99 -10.74 8.80
CA ALA A 46 -1.73 -12.13 8.43
C ALA A 46 -0.23 -12.47 8.37
N GLY A 47 0.63 -11.47 8.13
CA GLY A 47 2.09 -11.63 8.10
C GLY A 47 2.77 -11.58 9.48
N ALA A 48 2.02 -11.33 10.57
CA ALA A 48 2.58 -11.29 11.91
C ALA A 48 3.13 -12.66 12.34
N ARG A 49 4.25 -12.67 13.07
CA ARG A 49 4.95 -13.90 13.46
C ARG A 49 4.29 -14.65 14.62
N ASP A 50 3.54 -13.93 15.45
CA ASP A 50 2.82 -14.43 16.61
C ASP A 50 1.64 -13.49 16.95
N ASP A 51 0.74 -13.97 17.82
CA ASP A 51 -0.47 -13.25 18.24
C ASP A 51 -0.16 -11.93 18.96
N ARG A 52 0.98 -11.85 19.68
CA ARG A 52 1.37 -10.62 20.36
C ARG A 52 1.74 -9.55 19.34
N ARG A 53 2.53 -9.91 18.33
CA ARG A 53 2.91 -8.97 17.27
C ARG A 53 1.72 -8.58 16.41
N GLU A 54 0.81 -9.51 16.13
CA GLU A 54 -0.47 -9.21 15.44
C GLU A 54 -1.26 -8.15 16.21
N ALA A 55 -1.45 -8.32 17.52
CA ALA A 55 -2.18 -7.36 18.35
C ALA A 55 -1.49 -5.98 18.42
N ASP A 56 -0.15 -5.95 18.46
CA ASP A 56 0.63 -4.71 18.41
C ASP A 56 0.45 -3.98 17.07
N LEU A 57 0.55 -4.69 15.95
CA LEU A 57 0.33 -4.13 14.62
C LEU A 57 -1.11 -3.65 14.44
N ARG A 58 -2.10 -4.41 14.91
CA ARG A 58 -3.52 -4.02 14.84
C ARG A 58 -3.78 -2.71 15.57
N ARG A 59 -3.24 -2.56 16.79
CA ARG A 59 -3.35 -1.32 17.56
C ARG A 59 -2.66 -0.14 16.87
N LEU A 60 -1.51 -0.38 16.23
CA LEU A 60 -0.82 0.65 15.47
C LEU A 60 -1.64 1.09 14.25
N LEU A 61 -2.06 0.14 13.40
CA LEU A 61 -2.78 0.43 12.16
C LEU A 61 -4.12 1.14 12.40
N ALA A 62 -4.80 0.81 13.50
CA ALA A 62 -6.06 1.45 13.90
C ALA A 62 -5.94 2.95 14.23
N ARG A 63 -4.72 3.51 14.31
CA ARG A 63 -4.48 4.94 14.55
C ARG A 63 -4.58 5.80 13.29
N PHE A 64 -4.53 5.19 12.10
CA PHE A 64 -4.50 5.90 10.83
C PHE A 64 -5.88 5.96 10.17
N GLU A 65 -6.06 6.92 9.25
CA GLU A 65 -7.28 6.97 8.45
C GLU A 65 -7.42 5.68 7.62
N LEU A 66 -8.59 5.04 7.74
CA LEU A 66 -8.94 3.90 6.91
C LEU A 66 -9.59 4.40 5.62
N LEU A 67 -8.86 4.30 4.51
CA LEU A 67 -9.40 4.44 3.17
C LEU A 67 -10.17 3.17 2.82
N ALA A 68 -11.41 3.11 3.28
CA ALA A 68 -12.27 1.96 3.08
C ALA A 68 -12.46 1.69 1.59
N PHE A 69 -12.23 0.45 1.16
CA PHE A 69 -12.55 0.08 -0.21
C PHE A 69 -14.08 0.05 -0.40
N GLU A 70 -14.51 0.49 -1.57
CA GLU A 70 -15.90 0.41 -2.01
C GLU A 70 -16.05 -0.82 -2.90
N ALA A 71 -16.73 -1.85 -2.40
CA ALA A 71 -16.75 -3.18 -3.03
C ALA A 71 -17.11 -3.17 -4.52
N VAL A 72 -18.09 -2.36 -4.93
CA VAL A 72 -18.53 -2.32 -6.33
C VAL A 72 -17.52 -1.56 -7.21
N SER A 73 -17.09 -0.37 -6.79
CA SER A 73 -16.25 0.51 -7.60
C SER A 73 -14.80 0.06 -7.63
N ASP A 74 -14.23 -0.35 -6.49
CA ASP A 74 -12.81 -0.69 -6.40
C ASP A 74 -12.49 -2.07 -6.96
N PHE A 75 -13.40 -3.04 -6.88
CA PHE A 75 -13.20 -4.35 -7.53
C PHE A 75 -13.25 -4.22 -9.05
N ASP A 76 -14.22 -3.48 -9.58
CA ASP A 76 -14.30 -3.21 -11.02
C ASP A 76 -13.11 -2.38 -11.49
N ALA A 77 -12.70 -1.36 -10.73
CA ALA A 77 -11.50 -0.60 -11.01
C ALA A 77 -10.25 -1.50 -11.01
N ALA A 78 -10.07 -2.38 -10.01
CA ALA A 78 -8.95 -3.31 -9.95
C ALA A 78 -8.84 -4.18 -11.21
N VAL A 79 -9.97 -4.68 -11.73
CA VAL A 79 -10.01 -5.41 -13.01
C VAL A 79 -9.53 -4.53 -14.16
N ARG A 80 -9.99 -3.27 -14.24
CA ARG A 80 -9.56 -2.32 -15.29
C ARG A 80 -8.07 -2.02 -15.18
N LEU A 81 -7.55 -1.76 -13.98
CA LEU A 81 -6.12 -1.49 -13.74
C LEU A 81 -5.27 -2.69 -14.14
N TYR A 82 -5.67 -3.91 -13.74
CA TYR A 82 -4.99 -5.15 -14.11
C TYR A 82 -4.93 -5.34 -15.63
N ARG A 83 -6.07 -5.16 -16.32
CA ARG A 83 -6.14 -5.28 -17.78
C ARG A 83 -5.29 -4.23 -18.50
N ARG A 84 -5.25 -2.99 -18.00
CA ARG A 84 -4.37 -1.93 -18.53
C ARG A 84 -2.89 -2.31 -18.38
N CYS A 85 -2.50 -2.82 -17.21
CA CYS A 85 -1.14 -3.33 -17.00
C CYS A 85 -0.79 -4.41 -18.03
N ARG A 86 -1.66 -5.42 -18.19
CA ARG A 86 -1.44 -6.53 -19.14
C ARG A 86 -1.31 -6.04 -20.58
N ALA A 87 -2.16 -5.09 -21.00
CA ALA A 87 -2.06 -4.47 -22.32
C ALA A 87 -0.75 -3.69 -22.52
N ALA A 88 -0.16 -3.17 -21.45
CA ALA A 88 1.13 -2.48 -21.46
C ALA A 88 2.34 -3.41 -21.25
N GLY A 89 2.16 -4.74 -21.28
CA GLY A 89 3.24 -5.71 -21.05
C GLY A 89 3.68 -5.86 -19.59
N VAL A 90 2.96 -5.25 -18.65
CA VAL A 90 3.18 -5.38 -17.21
C VAL A 90 2.21 -6.41 -16.65
N THR A 91 2.70 -7.41 -15.92
CA THR A 91 1.84 -8.38 -15.23
C THR A 91 1.89 -8.11 -13.74
N PRO A 92 0.83 -7.52 -13.14
CA PRO A 92 0.75 -7.38 -11.68
C PRO A 92 0.85 -8.76 -11.02
N ARG A 93 1.50 -8.85 -9.87
CA ARG A 93 1.66 -10.14 -9.15
C ARG A 93 0.33 -10.73 -8.69
N GLY A 94 -0.63 -9.86 -8.35
CA GLY A 94 -1.93 -10.28 -7.85
C GLY A 94 -3.01 -9.23 -8.01
N MET A 95 -4.26 -9.67 -7.81
CA MET A 95 -5.42 -8.78 -7.82
C MET A 95 -5.48 -7.87 -6.58
N ILE A 96 -4.86 -8.27 -5.45
CA ILE A 96 -4.82 -7.44 -4.24
C ILE A 96 -4.00 -6.18 -4.47
N ASP A 97 -2.81 -6.27 -5.08
CA ASP A 97 -2.03 -5.09 -5.53
C ASP A 97 -2.88 -4.13 -6.38
N CYS A 98 -3.72 -4.67 -7.27
CA CYS A 98 -4.61 -3.87 -8.11
C CYS A 98 -5.78 -3.26 -7.33
N LEU A 99 -6.27 -3.93 -6.28
CA LEU A 99 -7.31 -3.41 -5.39
C LEU A 99 -6.77 -2.27 -4.51
N ILE A 100 -5.57 -2.43 -3.95
CA ILE A 100 -4.87 -1.36 -3.22
C ILE A 100 -4.66 -0.15 -4.14
N ALA A 101 -4.19 -0.38 -5.37
CA ALA A 101 -4.04 0.65 -6.37
C ALA A 101 -5.38 1.32 -6.76
N ALA A 102 -6.48 0.57 -6.81
CA ALA A 102 -7.81 1.11 -7.08
C ALA A 102 -8.28 2.06 -5.98
N VAL A 103 -8.09 1.69 -4.71
CA VAL A 103 -8.37 2.55 -3.56
C VAL A 103 -7.53 3.82 -3.62
N ALA A 104 -6.22 3.70 -3.86
CA ALA A 104 -5.32 4.85 -3.99
C ALA A 104 -5.76 5.78 -5.12
N TRP A 105 -6.13 5.22 -6.27
CA TRP A 105 -6.60 5.97 -7.43
C TRP A 105 -7.91 6.72 -7.14
N ARG A 106 -8.91 6.06 -6.57
CA ARG A 106 -10.21 6.68 -6.23
C ARG A 106 -10.07 7.77 -5.17
N ARG A 107 -9.14 7.60 -4.23
CA ARG A 107 -8.93 8.51 -3.09
C ARG A 107 -7.84 9.55 -3.35
N GLU A 108 -7.29 9.60 -4.55
CA GLU A 108 -6.18 10.49 -4.94
C GLU A 108 -5.02 10.44 -3.91
N ALA A 109 -4.72 9.23 -3.44
CA ALA A 109 -3.65 8.98 -2.49
C ALA A 109 -2.38 8.54 -3.21
N ALA A 110 -1.24 9.13 -2.82
CA ALA A 110 0.05 8.65 -3.26
C ALA A 110 0.36 7.31 -2.57
N LEU A 111 0.90 6.35 -3.32
CA LEU A 111 1.34 5.06 -2.78
C LEU A 111 2.75 5.16 -2.19
N LEU A 112 2.95 4.66 -0.98
CA LEU A 112 4.27 4.43 -0.39
C LEU A 112 4.54 2.92 -0.37
N ALA A 113 5.53 2.46 -1.13
CA ALA A 113 5.82 1.03 -1.27
C ALA A 113 7.31 0.74 -1.44
N HIS A 114 7.73 -0.42 -0.92
CA HIS A 114 9.02 -1.05 -1.21
C HIS A 114 8.83 -2.23 -2.17
N ASP A 115 8.17 -1.95 -3.30
CA ASP A 115 7.75 -3.00 -4.23
C ASP A 115 7.77 -2.52 -5.69
N ALA A 116 8.63 -3.14 -6.50
CA ALA A 116 8.77 -2.77 -7.90
C ALA A 116 7.51 -3.09 -8.73
N ASP A 117 6.71 -4.08 -8.32
CA ASP A 117 5.44 -4.38 -9.01
C ASP A 117 4.39 -3.31 -8.75
N ILE A 118 4.28 -2.82 -7.51
CA ILE A 118 3.42 -1.68 -7.19
C ILE A 118 3.85 -0.45 -8.00
N ALA A 119 5.15 -0.16 -8.08
CA ALA A 119 5.65 0.95 -8.89
C ALA A 119 5.30 0.81 -10.38
N ARG A 120 5.36 -0.40 -10.94
CA ARG A 120 4.93 -0.68 -12.32
C ARG A 120 3.42 -0.47 -12.51
N VAL A 121 2.60 -0.96 -11.58
CA VAL A 121 1.14 -0.81 -11.60
C VAL A 121 0.76 0.67 -11.54
N ALA A 122 1.34 1.40 -10.59
CA ALA A 122 1.11 2.83 -10.41
C ALA A 122 1.49 3.62 -11.67
N ARG A 123 2.64 3.32 -12.27
CA ARG A 123 3.09 3.98 -13.52
C ARG A 123 2.11 3.78 -14.68
N VAL A 124 1.65 2.56 -14.93
CA VAL A 124 0.70 2.30 -16.02
C VAL A 124 -0.63 3.02 -15.79
N ASN A 125 -1.04 3.12 -14.53
CA ASN A 125 -2.35 3.65 -14.16
C ASN A 125 -2.33 5.12 -13.72
N ARG A 126 -1.17 5.80 -13.82
CA ARG A 126 -0.97 7.20 -13.43
C ARG A 126 -1.38 7.47 -11.98
N ILE A 127 -0.98 6.58 -11.08
CA ILE A 127 -1.13 6.75 -9.63
C ILE A 127 0.17 7.33 -9.10
N ASP A 128 0.08 8.34 -8.25
CA ASP A 128 1.25 8.98 -7.66
C ASP A 128 1.94 8.04 -6.68
N MET A 129 3.27 8.13 -6.64
CA MET A 129 4.11 7.41 -5.68
C MET A 129 4.80 8.42 -4.76
N ASP A 130 4.84 8.15 -3.46
CA ASP A 130 5.68 8.92 -2.54
C ASP A 130 7.16 8.77 -2.97
N ALA A 131 7.91 9.86 -2.88
CA ALA A 131 9.29 9.94 -3.35
C ALA A 131 10.24 8.93 -2.70
N ALA A 132 9.92 8.44 -1.51
CA ALA A 132 10.71 7.41 -0.83
C ALA A 132 10.52 6.01 -1.42
N SER A 133 9.48 5.79 -2.23
CA SER A 133 9.22 4.50 -2.88
C SER A 133 10.34 4.16 -3.86
N VAL A 134 10.80 2.92 -3.84
CA VAL A 134 11.94 2.48 -4.68
C VAL A 134 11.57 2.62 -6.15
N ARG A 135 12.34 3.44 -6.88
CA ARG A 135 12.33 3.50 -8.34
C ARG A 135 13.36 2.49 -8.85
N THR A 136 12.97 1.22 -9.00
CA THR A 136 13.74 0.24 -9.75
C THR A 136 13.15 0.01 -11.12
#